data_AF-A0A9E2ZT68-F1
#
_entry.id   AF-A0A9E2ZT68-F1
#
_cell.length_a   1.000
_cell.length_b   1.000
_cell.length_c   1.000
_cell.angle_alpha   90.00
_cell.angle_beta   90.00
_cell.angle_gamma   90.00
#
_symmetry.space_group_name_H-M   'P 1'
#
loop_
_entity.id
_entity.type
_entity.pdbx_description
1 polymer ?
#
loop_
_entity_poly.entity_id
_entity_poly.type
_entity_poly.pdbx_seq_one_letter_code
_entity_poly.pdbx_strand_id
1 'polypeptide(L)'
;MTNTMQQTVVIADYDYGDVDIERAIIEHAGLRLVAAQCKTEDDVIEAARDADAIIAQYATVGARAIDAFTRCRVIARYGTGVDIVDVDAATR
;
A
#
# COMPACT_ATOMS: atom_id res chain seq x y z
N MET A 1 -22.01 -14.60 13.26
CA MET A 1 -20.92 -14.65 12.26
C MET A 1 -20.70 -13.23 11.77
N THR A 2 -19.76 -12.50 12.34
CA THR A 2 -19.39 -11.18 11.81
C THR A 2 -18.61 -11.44 10.52
N ASN A 3 -19.22 -11.11 9.39
CA ASN A 3 -18.58 -11.16 8.08
C ASN A 3 -17.54 -10.03 8.03
N THR A 4 -16.38 -10.27 8.63
CA THR A 4 -15.29 -9.30 8.63
C THR A 4 -14.71 -9.31 7.23
N MET A 5 -14.88 -8.22 6.49
CA MET A 5 -14.28 -8.07 5.17
C MET A 5 -12.77 -8.33 5.25
N GLN A 6 -12.25 -9.14 4.33
CA GLN A 6 -10.82 -9.46 4.30
C GLN A 6 -10.02 -8.18 4.02
N GLN A 7 -9.13 -7.84 4.96
CA GLN A 7 -8.28 -6.66 4.83
C GLN A 7 -7.29 -6.83 3.68
N THR A 8 -6.98 -5.75 2.99
CA THR A 8 -6.15 -5.73 1.78
C THR A 8 -4.89 -4.91 1.99
N VAL A 9 -3.75 -5.49 1.62
CA VAL A 9 -2.46 -4.83 1.53
C VAL A 9 -2.08 -4.69 0.06
N VAL A 10 -1.69 -3.49 -0.35
CA VAL A 10 -1.22 -3.21 -1.71
C VAL A 10 0.28 -2.93 -1.69
N ILE A 11 1.04 -3.67 -2.50
CA ILE A 11 2.40 -3.26 -2.87
C ILE A 11 2.27 -2.35 -4.09
N ALA A 12 2.61 -1.07 -3.95
CA ALA A 12 2.46 -0.07 -5.01
C ALA A 12 3.48 -0.28 -6.13
N ASP A 13 4.72 -0.62 -5.77
CA ASP A 13 5.80 -0.92 -6.69
C ASP A 13 6.92 -1.71 -6.00
N TYR A 14 7.71 -2.41 -6.82
CA TYR A 14 8.87 -3.18 -6.38
C TYR A 14 9.84 -3.42 -7.55
N ASP A 15 11.14 -3.59 -7.28
CA ASP A 15 12.17 -3.99 -8.26
C ASP A 15 12.71 -5.41 -8.05
N TYR A 16 12.13 -6.15 -7.10
CA TYR A 16 12.40 -7.57 -6.89
C TYR A 16 11.80 -8.45 -8.01
N GLY A 17 12.30 -9.68 -8.14
CA GLY A 17 11.81 -10.64 -9.15
C GLY A 17 10.36 -11.10 -8.91
N ASP A 18 9.94 -11.15 -7.64
CA ASP A 18 8.60 -11.52 -7.19
C ASP A 18 8.30 -10.87 -5.83
N VAL A 19 7.12 -11.18 -5.27
CA VAL A 19 6.66 -10.73 -3.96
C VAL A 19 6.20 -11.92 -3.11
N ASP A 20 6.79 -13.11 -3.32
CA ASP A 20 6.30 -14.35 -2.73
C ASP A 20 6.53 -14.38 -1.22
N ILE A 21 7.59 -13.72 -0.73
CA ILE A 21 7.87 -13.57 0.70
C ILE A 21 6.75 -12.78 1.38
N GLU A 22 6.40 -11.62 0.82
CA GLU A 22 5.31 -10.79 1.36
C GLU A 22 3.97 -11.48 1.21
N ARG A 23 3.73 -12.16 0.09
CA ARG A 23 2.51 -12.93 -0.13
C ARG A 23 2.34 -13.98 0.95
N ALA A 24 3.38 -14.77 1.20
CA ALA A 24 3.36 -15.81 2.23
C ALA A 24 3.07 -15.21 3.61
N ILE A 25 3.70 -14.10 3.99
CA ILE A 25 3.50 -13.47 5.31
C ILE A 25 2.08 -12.89 5.45
N ILE A 26 1.64 -12.10 4.46
CA ILE A 26 0.38 -11.35 4.51
C ILE A 26 -0.83 -12.27 4.38
N GLU A 27 -0.78 -13.23 3.46
CA GLU A 27 -1.88 -14.18 3.26
C GLU A 27 -1.96 -15.21 4.40
N HIS A 28 -0.83 -15.60 5.01
CA HIS A 28 -0.84 -16.44 6.21
C HIS A 28 -1.49 -15.73 7.41
N ALA A 29 -1.38 -14.41 7.49
CA ALA A 29 -2.08 -13.61 8.49
C ALA A 29 -3.58 -13.41 8.17
N GLY A 30 -4.08 -13.97 7.07
CA GLY A 30 -5.49 -13.91 6.66
C GLY A 30 -5.87 -12.66 5.87
N LEU A 31 -4.89 -11.83 5.48
CA LEU A 31 -5.12 -10.66 4.64
C LEU A 31 -4.99 -11.02 3.14
N ARG A 32 -5.37 -10.10 2.27
CA ARG A 32 -5.20 -10.22 0.82
C ARG A 32 -4.03 -9.34 0.36
N LEU A 33 -3.08 -9.90 -0.38
CA LEU A 33 -2.01 -9.13 -1.02
C LEU A 33 -2.31 -8.85 -2.50
N VAL A 34 -2.28 -7.58 -2.88
CA VAL A 34 -2.27 -7.13 -4.27
C VAL A 34 -0.91 -6.51 -4.58
N ALA A 35 -0.27 -6.95 -5.66
CA ALA A 35 0.96 -6.37 -6.14
C ALA A 35 0.69 -5.57 -7.41
N ALA A 36 1.15 -4.32 -7.42
CA ALA A 36 1.05 -3.40 -8.54
C ALA A 36 2.45 -2.91 -8.94
N GLN A 37 2.49 -2.16 -10.04
CA GLN A 37 3.70 -1.55 -10.59
C GLN A 37 3.38 -0.09 -10.97
N CYS A 38 2.88 0.66 -10.00
CA CYS A 38 2.48 2.06 -10.13
C CYS A 38 3.67 2.91 -10.59
N LYS A 39 3.44 3.80 -11.56
CA LYS A 39 4.42 4.78 -12.07
C LYS A 39 4.01 6.21 -11.78
N THR A 40 2.72 6.43 -11.51
CA THR A 40 2.15 7.73 -11.17
C THR A 40 1.38 7.66 -9.86
N GLU A 41 1.14 8.83 -9.26
CA GLU A 41 0.28 8.92 -8.08
C GLU A 41 -1.20 8.55 -8.41
N ASP A 42 -1.65 8.71 -9.66
CA ASP A 42 -2.96 8.23 -10.10
C ASP A 42 -3.05 6.70 -10.04
N ASP A 43 -2.00 6.01 -10.50
CA ASP A 43 -1.94 4.54 -10.42
C ASP A 43 -2.03 4.06 -8.95
N VAL A 44 -1.41 4.79 -8.03
CA VAL A 44 -1.46 4.49 -6.59
C VAL A 44 -2.89 4.66 -6.06
N ILE A 45 -3.58 5.73 -6.45
CA ILE A 45 -4.98 5.96 -6.08
C ILE A 45 -5.86 4.83 -6.62
N GLU A 46 -5.72 4.47 -7.89
CA GLU A 46 -6.51 3.40 -8.50
C GLU A 46 -6.27 2.04 -7.85
N ALA A 47 -5.00 1.70 -7.57
CA ALA A 47 -4.64 0.41 -6.98
C ALA A 47 -5.02 0.30 -5.50
N ALA A 48 -4.97 1.41 -4.75
CA ALA A 48 -5.00 1.38 -3.29
C ALA A 48 -6.13 2.19 -2.64
N ARG A 49 -7.09 2.75 -3.40
CA ARG A 49 -8.22 3.53 -2.87
C ARG A 49 -8.88 2.89 -1.65
N ASP A 50 -9.18 1.60 -1.73
CA ASP A 50 -9.88 0.85 -0.68
C ASP A 50 -8.97 -0.12 0.08
N ALA A 51 -7.65 0.04 -0.04
CA ALA A 51 -6.68 -0.78 0.69
C ALA A 51 -6.63 -0.39 2.17
N ASP A 52 -6.36 -1.36 3.04
CA ASP A 52 -6.18 -1.13 4.47
C ASP A 52 -4.71 -0.78 4.80
N ALA A 53 -3.77 -1.21 3.95
CA ALA A 53 -2.36 -0.84 4.04
C ALA A 53 -1.68 -0.77 2.66
N ILE A 54 -0.60 0.01 2.58
CA ILE A 54 0.23 0.16 1.37
C ILE A 54 1.69 -0.10 1.72
N ILE A 55 2.42 -0.76 0.82
CA ILE A 55 3.87 -0.88 0.85
C ILE A 55 4.41 -0.28 -0.45
N ALA A 56 5.33 0.67 -0.38
CA ALA A 56 5.91 1.34 -1.56
C ALA A 56 7.44 1.24 -1.56
N GLN A 57 8.08 1.20 -2.73
CA GLN A 57 9.54 1.28 -2.85
C GLN A 57 9.96 2.66 -3.36
N TYR A 58 9.42 3.05 -4.52
CA TYR A 58 9.70 4.30 -5.20
C TYR A 58 8.43 5.07 -5.60
N ALA A 59 7.27 4.41 -5.68
CA ALA A 59 6.00 5.06 -6.00
C ALA A 59 5.69 6.14 -4.96
N THR A 60 5.34 7.34 -5.43
CA THR A 60 5.00 8.47 -4.56
C THR A 60 3.60 8.29 -3.98
N VAL A 61 3.51 8.28 -2.66
CA VAL A 61 2.28 8.29 -1.87
C VAL A 61 2.09 9.71 -1.31
N GLY A 62 1.75 10.64 -2.21
CA GLY A 62 1.58 12.05 -1.87
C GLY A 62 0.26 12.36 -1.17
N ALA A 63 0.07 13.62 -0.74
CA ALA A 63 -1.15 14.06 -0.07
C ALA A 63 -2.43 13.74 -0.84
N ARG A 64 -2.40 13.83 -2.18
CA ARG A 64 -3.57 13.57 -3.01
C ARG A 64 -3.95 12.09 -3.01
N ALA A 65 -2.95 11.20 -3.01
CA ALA A 65 -3.21 9.78 -2.81
C ALA A 65 -3.78 9.51 -1.41
N ILE A 66 -3.16 10.07 -0.38
CA ILE A 66 -3.57 9.91 1.02
C ILE A 66 -5.02 10.38 1.22
N ASP A 67 -5.39 11.54 0.69
CA ASP A 67 -6.75 12.09 0.78
C ASP A 67 -7.79 11.25 0.00
N ALA A 68 -7.34 10.47 -0.99
CA ALA A 68 -8.22 9.60 -1.78
C ALA A 68 -8.44 8.22 -1.14
N PHE A 69 -7.58 7.78 -0.21
CA PHE A 69 -7.71 6.49 0.46
C PHE A 69 -8.88 6.50 1.44
N THR A 70 -9.74 5.49 1.34
CA THR A 70 -10.96 5.40 2.15
C THR A 70 -10.75 4.59 3.43
N ARG A 71 -9.72 3.74 3.45
CA ARG A 71 -9.50 2.73 4.49
C ARG A 71 -8.06 2.59 4.97
N CYS A 72 -7.10 3.21 4.29
CA CYS A 72 -5.69 2.99 4.56
C CYS A 72 -5.32 3.47 5.97
N ARG A 73 -4.68 2.59 6.75
CA ARG A 73 -4.22 2.88 8.12
C ARG A 73 -2.71 2.77 8.28
N VAL A 74 -2.03 2.17 7.31
CA VAL A 74 -0.59 1.90 7.37
C VAL A 74 0.02 2.14 5.99
N ILE A 75 1.08 2.96 5.96
CA ILE A 75 1.95 3.12 4.79
C ILE A 75 3.35 2.69 5.23
N ALA A 76 3.86 1.63 4.62
CA ALA A 76 5.21 1.12 4.82
C ALA A 76 6.06 1.40 3.57
N ARG A 77 7.38 1.47 3.77
CA ARG A 77 8.33 1.66 2.67
C ARG A 77 9.38 0.56 2.64
N TYR A 78 9.67 0.04 1.45
CA TYR A 78 10.90 -0.70 1.18
C TYR A 78 12.08 0.28 1.06
N GLY A 79 12.93 0.31 2.09
CA GLY A 79 14.16 1.10 2.07
C GLY A 79 14.25 2.09 3.23
N THR A 80 15.03 3.15 3.00
CA THR A 80 15.34 4.17 4.02
C THR A 80 14.85 5.54 3.58
N GLY A 81 14.55 6.40 4.56
CA GLY A 81 13.89 7.70 4.34
C GLY A 81 12.40 7.56 4.07
N VAL A 82 11.67 8.67 4.03
CA VAL A 82 10.21 8.68 3.83
C VAL A 82 9.75 9.75 2.84
N ASP A 83 10.66 10.31 2.05
CA ASP A 83 10.40 11.45 1.15
C ASP A 83 9.37 11.15 0.05
N ILE A 84 9.12 9.87 -0.25
CA ILE A 84 8.07 9.43 -1.18
C ILE A 84 6.67 9.44 -0.55
N VAL A 85 6.57 9.58 0.77
CA VAL A 85 5.31 9.64 1.51
C VAL A 85 5.14 11.07 2.02
N ASP A 86 3.98 11.66 1.77
CA ASP A 86 3.63 12.93 2.42
C ASP A 86 3.26 12.65 3.89
N VAL A 87 4.28 12.69 4.77
CA VAL A 87 4.15 12.36 6.19
C VAL A 87 3.22 13.35 6.91
N ASP A 88 3.24 14.62 6.51
CA ASP A 88 2.37 15.64 7.09
C ASP A 88 0.90 15.33 6.76
N ALA A 89 0.60 14.90 5.53
CA ALA A 89 -0.74 14.43 5.17
C ALA A 89 -1.12 13.13 5.88
N ALA A 90 -0.19 12.18 6.02
CA ALA A 90 -0.42 10.87 6.64
C ALA A 90 -0.64 10.91 8.16
N THR A 91 -0.33 12.03 8.82
CA THR A 91 -0.41 12.18 10.29
C THR A 91 -1.56 13.08 10.77
N ARG A 92 -2.46 13.48 9.85
CA ARG A 92 -3.71 14.20 10.17
C ARG A 92 -4.78 13.27 10.71
#